data_AF-A0A6I6N664-F1
#
_entry.id   AF-A0A6I6N664-F1
#
_cell.length_a   1.000
_cell.length_b   1.000
_cell.length_c   1.000
_cell.angle_alpha   90.00
_cell.angle_beta   90.00
_cell.angle_gamma   90.00
#
_symmetry.space_group_name_H-M   'P 1'
#
loop_
_entity.id
_entity.type
_entity.pdbx_description
1 polymer ?
#
loop_
_entity_poly.entity_id
_entity_poly.type
_entity_poly.pdbx_seq_one_letter_code
_entity_poly.pdbx_strand_id
1 'polypeptide(L)'
;MRASRGSLASFLAVVGLLLGAVLGLPGPSRAAGAQLPCDIYAGAGTPCVAAHSTVRALFSSYDGPLYRVTRASDGAGADIGLLAPGGYADAGRQDTFCADTTCAITKIYDQSARHNDLTPGPAGTSGMGADRGADAAEIAVTAGGHKAYGVWISPGVGYRYTGAASGVAVGGSAEGAYMVASGTHVGSACCFDYGNAESTPADTGNGHMDAVSLATTCYFAPCTGPGPWVEADLENGMFQGDNGSNTANRGNNSTFVTAVLKNDGQTRYALKGADAQSGGLTTWWDGALPGRGGYRPMHQEGGIILGTGGDNSNWNMGTFFEGVMVSGYPSDATENAVQANIVSVGYSGETNIPNGPQGTITGPAGKCVDVAADDTGTDGAAVQLWDCQSWAEDQHWTHNADGSLSTIGRCLDVDGNGTANGTEVELWDCNGVGGQKWVQQADGSLLNPQSGRCLDSPNGATGNGTRLRIWDCNGSAAQKFSVDGGAPVAGPGGKCVDVAADDTGTDGAAVQLWDCQSWAVDQHWYHRSDGSLSTLGRCLDVDGNGTANGTEVELWDCNGVGGQKWVQQADGSLLNPQSGRCLDSPNGATGNGTRLRIWDCNGSAAQKFRLG
;
A
#
# COMPACT_ATOMS: atom_id res chain seq x y z
N MET A 1 11.70 -47.86 93.40
CA MET A 1 11.51 -46.50 93.91
C MET A 1 10.97 -45.63 92.77
N ARG A 2 9.80 -44.99 93.01
CA ARG A 2 9.20 -43.78 92.40
C ARG A 2 9.29 -43.62 90.87
N ALA A 3 8.18 -43.81 90.13
CA ALA A 3 7.00 -42.93 89.94
C ALA A 3 7.14 -42.14 88.62
N SER A 4 6.36 -42.45 87.58
CA SER A 4 5.04 -41.84 87.21
C SER A 4 5.23 -40.81 86.09
N ARG A 5 4.40 -40.59 85.08
CA ARG A 5 3.09 -41.03 84.55
C ARG A 5 3.06 -40.39 83.14
N GLY A 6 2.54 -41.01 82.08
CA GLY A 6 1.12 -40.94 81.74
C GLY A 6 0.88 -41.12 80.23
N SER A 7 0.16 -42.22 79.93
CA SER A 7 -0.94 -42.41 78.97
C SER A 7 -1.00 -41.77 77.56
N LEU A 8 -1.19 -42.68 76.58
CA LEU A 8 -2.14 -42.66 75.43
C LEU A 8 -1.99 -41.55 74.35
N ALA A 9 -2.17 -41.75 73.03
CA ALA A 9 -2.70 -42.83 72.20
C ALA A 9 -2.42 -42.57 70.69
N SER A 10 -2.43 -43.66 69.91
CA SER A 10 -3.07 -43.84 68.58
C SER A 10 -2.60 -43.14 67.29
N PHE A 11 -2.18 -44.02 66.36
CA PHE A 11 -2.49 -44.11 64.91
C PHE A 11 -2.08 -42.98 63.94
N LEU A 12 -1.21 -43.31 62.96
CA LEU A 12 -1.64 -43.81 61.63
C LEU A 12 -0.43 -44.23 60.78
N ALA A 13 -0.57 -45.35 60.07
CA ALA A 13 0.38 -45.88 59.10
C ALA A 13 -0.12 -45.64 57.68
N VAL A 14 0.77 -45.24 56.75
CA VAL A 14 0.62 -45.55 55.32
C VAL A 14 2.00 -45.86 54.74
N VAL A 15 2.09 -47.06 54.17
CA VAL A 15 3.21 -47.64 53.41
C VAL A 15 3.15 -47.13 51.97
N GLY A 16 4.26 -46.63 51.44
CA GLY A 16 4.41 -46.30 50.02
C GLY A 16 4.74 -47.54 49.20
N LEU A 17 3.99 -47.77 48.12
CA LEU A 17 4.26 -48.82 47.14
C LEU A 17 4.55 -48.18 45.77
N LEU A 18 5.64 -48.64 45.16
CA LEU A 18 6.16 -48.26 43.84
C LEU A 18 5.29 -48.85 42.70
N LEU A 19 4.94 -48.02 41.72
CA LEU A 19 4.61 -48.48 40.36
C LEU A 19 5.45 -47.70 39.34
N GLY A 20 6.06 -48.45 38.41
CA GLY A 20 6.92 -47.94 37.36
C GLY A 20 6.16 -47.15 36.31
N ALA A 21 6.69 -45.97 35.99
CA ALA A 21 6.29 -45.19 34.83
C ALA A 21 7.21 -45.54 33.64
N VAL A 22 6.62 -46.08 32.59
CA VAL A 22 7.23 -46.13 31.25
C VAL A 22 7.32 -44.68 30.76
N LEU A 23 8.54 -44.17 30.59
CA LEU A 23 8.81 -42.88 29.96
C LEU A 23 8.47 -42.99 28.46
N GLY A 24 7.25 -42.62 28.10
CA GLY A 24 6.93 -42.23 26.73
C GLY A 24 7.68 -40.94 26.42
N LEU A 25 8.64 -40.99 25.50
CA LEU A 25 9.25 -39.80 24.92
C LEU A 25 8.12 -38.93 24.33
N PRO A 26 8.07 -37.62 24.61
CA PRO A 26 7.21 -36.74 23.84
C PRO A 26 7.76 -36.76 22.41
N GLY A 27 7.05 -37.41 21.51
CA GLY A 27 7.17 -37.06 20.10
C GLY A 27 6.94 -35.55 19.97
N PRO A 28 7.53 -34.87 18.98
CA PRO A 28 7.24 -33.47 18.76
C PRO A 28 5.73 -33.36 18.56
N SER A 29 5.03 -32.84 19.56
CA SER A 29 3.70 -32.29 19.37
C SER A 29 3.91 -31.22 18.32
N ARG A 30 3.55 -31.50 17.06
CA ARG A 30 3.38 -30.43 16.07
C ARG A 30 2.50 -29.41 16.77
N ALA A 31 3.01 -28.20 16.99
CA ALA A 31 2.15 -27.07 17.26
C ALA A 31 1.07 -27.14 16.18
N ALA A 32 -0.20 -27.27 16.58
CA ALA A 32 -1.28 -27.06 15.64
C ALA A 32 -1.01 -25.69 15.02
N GLY A 33 -0.75 -25.63 13.71
CA GLY A 33 -0.60 -24.36 13.02
C GLY A 33 -1.77 -23.48 13.39
N ALA A 34 -1.53 -22.20 13.67
CA ALA A 34 -2.60 -21.28 13.99
C ALA A 34 -3.65 -21.34 12.87
N GLN A 35 -4.92 -21.55 13.20
CA GLN A 35 -6.00 -21.56 12.23
C GLN A 35 -6.06 -20.20 11.54
N LEU A 36 -6.12 -20.20 10.20
CA LEU A 36 -6.29 -18.99 9.40
C LEU A 36 -7.78 -18.73 9.12
N PRO A 37 -8.17 -17.54 8.59
CA PRO A 37 -9.58 -17.15 8.49
C PRO A 37 -10.50 -18.22 7.90
N CYS A 38 -10.11 -18.87 6.81
CA CYS A 38 -10.94 -19.89 6.19
C CYS A 38 -10.97 -21.23 6.94
N ASP A 39 -9.94 -21.56 7.73
CA ASP A 39 -9.98 -22.70 8.64
C ASP A 39 -10.98 -22.47 9.78
N ILE A 40 -11.02 -21.24 10.31
CA ILE A 40 -11.95 -20.82 11.37
C ILE A 40 -13.38 -20.90 10.86
N TYR A 41 -13.65 -20.34 9.68
CA TYR A 41 -14.95 -20.38 9.02
C TYR A 41 -15.41 -21.82 8.71
N ALA A 42 -14.54 -22.65 8.15
CA ALA A 42 -14.84 -24.05 7.89
C ALA A 42 -15.14 -24.84 9.17
N GLY A 43 -14.36 -24.61 10.24
CA GLY A 43 -14.59 -25.23 11.55
C GLY A 43 -15.92 -24.86 12.20
N ALA A 44 -16.50 -23.71 11.83
CA ALA A 44 -17.79 -23.23 12.30
C ALA A 44 -18.98 -23.62 11.41
N GLY A 45 -18.74 -24.30 10.28
CA GLY A 45 -19.79 -24.74 9.36
C GLY A 45 -20.24 -23.69 8.34
N THR A 46 -19.51 -22.59 8.20
CA THR A 46 -19.73 -21.57 7.15
C THR A 46 -18.46 -21.42 6.31
N PRO A 47 -18.08 -22.42 5.48
CA PRO A 47 -16.78 -22.46 4.82
C PRO A 47 -16.63 -21.36 3.77
N CYS A 48 -15.38 -20.91 3.56
CA CYS A 48 -15.04 -20.02 2.46
C CYS A 48 -15.41 -20.65 1.10
N VAL A 49 -16.00 -19.83 0.25
CA VAL A 49 -16.28 -20.12 -1.17
C VAL A 49 -15.46 -19.24 -2.10
N ALA A 50 -14.89 -18.15 -1.59
CA ALA A 50 -13.84 -17.41 -2.25
C ALA A 50 -12.90 -16.81 -1.19
N ALA A 51 -11.60 -16.81 -1.44
CA ALA A 51 -10.59 -16.33 -0.50
C ALA A 51 -9.47 -15.61 -1.28
N HIS A 52 -9.48 -14.28 -1.23
CA HIS A 52 -8.61 -13.41 -2.02
C HIS A 52 -7.67 -12.63 -1.11
N SER A 53 -6.37 -12.65 -1.42
CA SER A 53 -5.41 -11.81 -0.72
C SER A 53 -4.13 -11.69 -1.53
N THR A 54 -3.55 -10.49 -1.55
CA THR A 54 -2.20 -10.25 -2.08
C THR A 54 -1.13 -10.25 -0.98
N VAL A 55 -1.53 -10.35 0.30
CA VAL A 55 -0.62 -10.20 1.44
C VAL A 55 -0.27 -11.52 2.14
N ARG A 56 -1.20 -12.48 2.21
CA ARG A 56 -0.99 -13.74 2.94
C ARG A 56 -1.93 -14.87 2.53
N ALA A 57 -1.61 -16.07 2.98
CA ALA A 57 -2.53 -17.19 2.97
C ALA A 57 -3.72 -16.98 3.93
N LEU A 58 -4.89 -17.49 3.54
CA LEU A 58 -6.14 -17.49 4.29
C LEU A 58 -6.56 -18.90 4.75
N PHE A 59 -5.87 -19.94 4.26
CA PHE A 59 -5.89 -21.31 4.78
C PHE A 59 -4.50 -21.71 5.27
N SER A 60 -4.40 -22.32 6.44
CA SER A 60 -3.12 -22.76 7.03
C SER A 60 -2.35 -23.78 6.18
N SER A 61 -3.04 -24.47 5.27
CA SER A 61 -2.46 -25.46 4.35
C SER A 61 -2.21 -24.92 2.94
N TYR A 62 -2.56 -23.67 2.64
CA TYR A 62 -2.38 -23.10 1.31
C TYR A 62 -0.90 -22.93 0.99
N ASP A 63 -0.47 -23.40 -0.18
CA ASP A 63 0.90 -23.28 -0.69
C ASP A 63 0.91 -22.84 -2.17
N GLY A 64 -0.21 -22.28 -2.63
CA GLY A 64 -0.40 -21.84 -4.01
C GLY A 64 -0.01 -20.37 -4.22
N PRO A 65 -0.17 -19.87 -5.46
CA PRO A 65 0.03 -18.46 -5.76
C PRO A 65 -1.07 -17.60 -5.14
N LEU A 66 -0.73 -16.40 -4.67
CA LEU A 66 -1.69 -15.42 -4.15
C LEU A 66 -2.24 -14.53 -5.27
N TYR A 67 -1.37 -14.07 -6.16
CA TYR A 67 -1.74 -13.23 -7.30
C TYR A 67 -0.72 -13.39 -8.44
N ARG A 68 -1.04 -12.83 -9.60
CA ARG A 68 -0.16 -12.78 -10.78
C ARG A 68 0.11 -11.35 -11.18
N VAL A 69 1.39 -11.02 -11.35
CA VAL A 69 1.83 -9.76 -11.94
C VAL A 69 2.21 -9.95 -13.40
N THR A 70 1.98 -8.93 -14.23
CA THR A 70 2.43 -8.88 -15.62
C THR A 70 3.31 -7.65 -15.81
N ARG A 71 4.53 -7.83 -16.31
CA ARG A 71 5.51 -6.75 -16.48
C ARG A 71 5.26 -5.99 -17.79
N ALA A 72 5.30 -4.67 -17.72
CA ALA A 72 5.03 -3.80 -18.88
C ALA A 72 6.08 -3.96 -19.99
N SER A 73 7.36 -4.13 -19.61
CA SER A 73 8.49 -4.19 -20.55
C SER A 73 8.40 -5.25 -21.66
N ASP A 74 7.74 -6.38 -21.42
CA ASP A 74 7.60 -7.44 -22.45
C ASP A 74 6.32 -8.29 -22.35
N GLY A 75 5.42 -7.97 -21.41
CA GLY A 75 4.18 -8.71 -21.18
C GLY A 75 4.34 -10.07 -20.53
N ALA A 76 5.52 -10.44 -20.03
CA ALA A 76 5.68 -11.68 -19.25
C ALA A 76 4.93 -11.59 -17.92
N GLY A 77 4.46 -12.72 -17.40
CA GLY A 77 3.79 -12.76 -16.10
C GLY A 77 4.42 -13.75 -15.13
N ALA A 78 4.36 -13.40 -13.84
CA ALA A 78 4.85 -14.20 -12.73
C ALA A 78 3.79 -14.32 -11.64
N ASP A 79 3.61 -15.53 -11.14
CA ASP A 79 2.77 -15.76 -9.98
C ASP A 79 3.60 -15.49 -8.72
N ILE A 80 3.01 -14.73 -7.79
CA ILE A 80 3.60 -14.43 -6.49
C ILE A 80 2.98 -15.36 -5.46
N GLY A 81 3.80 -16.26 -4.92
CA GLY A 81 3.40 -17.24 -3.93
C GLY A 81 3.72 -16.78 -2.51
N LEU A 82 3.92 -17.76 -1.64
CA LEU A 82 4.18 -17.55 -0.22
C LEU A 82 5.64 -17.80 0.11
N LEU A 83 6.13 -17.15 1.17
CA LEU A 83 7.42 -17.47 1.78
C LEU A 83 7.44 -18.87 2.42
N ALA A 84 6.27 -19.34 2.85
CA ALA A 84 6.04 -20.69 3.38
C ALA A 84 4.53 -21.02 3.30
N PRO A 85 4.14 -22.32 3.28
CA PRO A 85 2.73 -22.71 3.34
C PRO A 85 2.00 -22.05 4.51
N GLY A 86 0.81 -21.49 4.25
CA GLY A 86 0.02 -20.76 5.24
C GLY A 86 0.65 -19.42 5.70
N GLY A 87 1.69 -18.94 5.03
CA GLY A 87 2.47 -17.77 5.41
C GLY A 87 2.07 -16.46 4.70
N TYR A 88 3.06 -15.59 4.52
CA TYR A 88 2.94 -14.28 3.88
C TYR A 88 3.46 -14.30 2.44
N ALA A 89 3.02 -13.33 1.64
CA ALA A 89 3.45 -13.15 0.26
C ALA A 89 4.98 -13.03 0.13
N ASP A 90 5.54 -13.61 -0.94
CA ASP A 90 6.94 -13.41 -1.31
C ASP A 90 7.09 -12.10 -2.12
N ALA A 91 7.08 -10.96 -1.43
CA ALA A 91 7.25 -9.66 -2.05
C ALA A 91 8.62 -9.51 -2.74
N GLY A 92 9.67 -10.21 -2.28
CA GLY A 92 10.99 -10.18 -2.91
C GLY A 92 10.99 -10.78 -4.31
N ARG A 93 10.14 -11.79 -4.56
CA ARG A 93 9.91 -12.32 -5.91
C ARG A 93 9.27 -11.29 -6.83
N GLN A 94 8.29 -10.52 -6.35
CA GLN A 94 7.71 -9.43 -7.13
C GLN A 94 8.78 -8.37 -7.44
N ASP A 95 9.50 -7.89 -6.42
CA ASP A 95 10.55 -6.87 -6.56
C ASP A 95 11.58 -7.29 -7.63
N THR A 96 12.01 -8.55 -7.60
CA THR A 96 12.97 -9.08 -8.58
C THR A 96 12.36 -9.18 -9.99
N PHE A 97 11.11 -9.61 -10.09
CA PHE A 97 10.44 -9.79 -11.39
C PHE A 97 10.11 -8.46 -12.08
N CYS A 98 9.76 -7.46 -11.28
CA CYS A 98 9.38 -6.12 -11.70
C CYS A 98 10.56 -5.15 -11.66
N ALA A 99 11.79 -5.62 -11.50
CA ALA A 99 12.97 -4.74 -11.54
C ALA A 99 13.08 -4.04 -12.90
N ASP A 100 13.38 -2.73 -12.88
CA ASP A 100 13.57 -1.88 -14.06
C ASP A 100 12.36 -1.80 -15.01
N THR A 101 11.17 -2.10 -14.51
CA THR A 101 9.90 -2.03 -15.24
C THR A 101 8.77 -1.82 -14.25
N THR A 102 7.58 -1.55 -14.74
CA THR A 102 6.37 -1.59 -13.93
C THR A 102 5.65 -2.92 -14.09
N CYS A 103 4.76 -3.22 -13.15
CA CYS A 103 3.99 -4.45 -13.12
C CYS A 103 2.54 -4.16 -12.74
N ALA A 104 1.59 -4.74 -13.46
CA ALA A 104 0.19 -4.73 -13.07
C ALA A 104 -0.20 -6.06 -12.41
N ILE A 105 -0.98 -6.01 -11.33
CA ILE A 105 -1.67 -7.18 -10.77
C ILE A 105 -2.79 -7.56 -11.75
N THR A 106 -2.59 -8.66 -12.46
CA THR A 106 -3.49 -9.09 -13.56
C THR A 106 -4.44 -10.22 -13.14
N LYS A 107 -4.20 -10.82 -11.98
CA LYS A 107 -5.08 -11.81 -11.38
C LYS A 107 -4.85 -11.86 -9.87
N ILE A 108 -5.92 -11.96 -9.10
CA ILE A 108 -5.90 -12.32 -7.67
C ILE A 108 -6.50 -13.72 -7.56
N TYR A 109 -5.70 -14.68 -7.11
CA TYR A 109 -6.15 -16.07 -7.06
C TYR A 109 -7.10 -16.30 -5.89
N ASP A 110 -8.13 -17.12 -6.13
CA ASP A 110 -8.93 -17.69 -5.06
C ASP A 110 -8.17 -18.87 -4.45
N GLN A 111 -7.83 -18.75 -3.17
CA GLN A 111 -7.10 -19.78 -2.43
C GLN A 111 -7.95 -21.01 -2.11
N SER A 112 -9.28 -20.90 -2.26
CA SER A 112 -10.18 -22.03 -2.11
C SER A 112 -10.01 -23.03 -3.26
N ALA A 113 -10.46 -24.27 -3.06
CA ALA A 113 -10.47 -25.28 -4.12
C ALA A 113 -11.42 -24.96 -5.30
N ARG A 114 -12.11 -23.82 -5.26
CA ARG A 114 -13.10 -23.41 -6.25
C ARG A 114 -12.51 -22.56 -7.36
N HIS A 115 -11.36 -21.94 -7.14
CA HIS A 115 -10.67 -21.11 -8.12
C HIS A 115 -11.57 -20.01 -8.72
N ASN A 116 -12.34 -19.35 -7.87
CA ASN A 116 -13.10 -18.15 -8.22
C ASN A 116 -12.16 -16.93 -8.38
N ASP A 117 -11.08 -17.08 -9.16
CA ASP A 117 -10.04 -16.07 -9.35
C ASP A 117 -10.62 -14.76 -9.88
N LEU A 118 -10.11 -13.62 -9.39
CA LEU A 118 -10.48 -12.31 -9.88
C LEU A 118 -9.49 -11.82 -10.94
N THR A 119 -9.99 -11.24 -12.02
CA THR A 119 -9.22 -10.57 -13.07
C THR A 119 -9.82 -9.20 -13.36
N PRO A 120 -9.11 -8.27 -14.03
CA PRO A 120 -9.71 -7.00 -14.42
C PRO A 120 -11.07 -7.15 -15.11
N GLY A 121 -12.04 -6.37 -14.67
CA GLY A 121 -13.44 -6.50 -15.08
C GLY A 121 -13.68 -6.06 -16.52
N PRO A 122 -14.62 -6.71 -17.25
CA PRO A 122 -15.07 -6.21 -18.54
C PRO A 122 -15.90 -4.94 -18.38
N ALA A 123 -16.05 -4.17 -19.46
CA ALA A 123 -16.94 -3.01 -19.46
C ALA A 123 -18.39 -3.39 -19.09
N GLY A 124 -19.00 -2.58 -18.22
CA GLY A 124 -20.38 -2.75 -17.78
C GLY A 124 -21.35 -1.69 -18.30
N THR A 125 -22.56 -1.68 -17.74
CA THR A 125 -23.62 -0.74 -18.12
C THR A 125 -23.42 0.68 -17.59
N SER A 126 -22.49 0.88 -16.65
CA SER A 126 -22.09 2.22 -16.16
C SER A 126 -21.51 3.11 -17.27
N GLY A 127 -20.97 2.51 -18.34
CA GLY A 127 -20.36 3.22 -19.47
C GLY A 127 -18.90 3.64 -19.23
N MET A 128 -18.26 3.15 -18.17
CA MET A 128 -16.92 3.59 -17.73
C MET A 128 -15.75 2.77 -18.32
N GLY A 129 -16.01 1.95 -19.33
CA GLY A 129 -15.00 1.11 -19.97
C GLY A 129 -14.66 -0.14 -19.16
N ALA A 130 -13.69 -0.91 -19.64
CA ALA A 130 -13.17 -2.08 -18.94
C ALA A 130 -12.13 -1.65 -17.91
N ASP A 131 -12.01 -2.42 -16.83
CA ASP A 131 -11.06 -2.12 -15.77
C ASP A 131 -9.64 -2.52 -16.16
N ARG A 132 -8.66 -1.91 -15.49
CA ARG A 132 -7.26 -2.32 -15.52
C ARG A 132 -6.86 -2.98 -14.20
N GLY A 133 -5.74 -3.71 -14.24
CA GLY A 133 -5.08 -4.19 -13.03
C GLY A 133 -4.40 -3.04 -12.29
N ALA A 134 -4.35 -3.13 -10.96
CA ALA A 134 -3.63 -2.20 -10.10
C ALA A 134 -2.12 -2.27 -10.36
N ASP A 135 -1.39 -1.16 -10.21
CA ASP A 135 0.07 -1.21 -10.15
C ASP A 135 0.49 -2.03 -8.91
N ALA A 136 1.30 -3.05 -9.15
CA ALA A 136 1.70 -4.03 -8.14
C ALA A 136 2.65 -3.45 -7.10
N ALA A 137 3.39 -2.39 -7.45
CA ALA A 137 4.33 -1.72 -6.57
C ALA A 137 3.71 -0.49 -5.90
N GLU A 138 2.41 -0.27 -6.04
CA GLU A 138 1.79 0.99 -5.63
C GLU A 138 1.65 1.12 -4.11
N ILE A 139 1.28 0.05 -3.42
CA ILE A 139 1.09 0.10 -1.96
C ILE A 139 1.69 -1.10 -1.25
N ALA A 140 2.68 -0.85 -0.41
CA ALA A 140 3.45 -1.82 0.35
C ALA A 140 3.27 -1.52 1.82
N VAL A 141 2.97 -2.59 2.53
CA VAL A 141 2.76 -2.59 3.96
C VAL A 141 3.61 -3.68 4.58
N THR A 142 3.65 -3.70 5.90
CA THR A 142 4.21 -4.81 6.66
C THR A 142 3.08 -5.65 7.23
N ALA A 143 3.08 -6.95 6.94
CA ALA A 143 2.17 -7.94 7.49
C ALA A 143 2.99 -9.06 8.15
N GLY A 144 2.79 -9.31 9.44
CA GLY A 144 3.56 -10.30 10.19
C GLY A 144 5.06 -10.03 10.27
N GLY A 145 5.48 -8.76 10.11
CA GLY A 145 6.89 -8.39 9.99
C GLY A 145 7.49 -8.60 8.59
N HIS A 146 6.69 -9.00 7.60
CA HIS A 146 7.11 -9.19 6.21
C HIS A 146 6.56 -8.06 5.32
N LYS A 147 7.38 -7.61 4.35
CA LYS A 147 6.92 -6.73 3.27
C LYS A 147 5.85 -7.47 2.45
N ALA A 148 4.74 -6.81 2.17
CA ALA A 148 3.67 -7.30 1.30
C ALA A 148 3.06 -6.14 0.53
N TYR A 149 2.41 -6.44 -0.60
CA TYR A 149 1.74 -5.43 -1.43
C TYR A 149 0.22 -5.56 -1.31
N GLY A 150 -0.46 -4.44 -1.09
CA GLY A 150 -1.92 -4.34 -1.21
C GLY A 150 -2.33 -4.08 -2.65
N VAL A 151 -3.64 -4.00 -2.88
CA VAL A 151 -4.23 -3.64 -4.17
C VAL A 151 -4.73 -2.21 -4.05
N TRP A 152 -3.96 -1.27 -4.62
CA TRP A 152 -4.36 0.13 -4.74
C TRP A 152 -5.42 0.26 -5.83
N ILE A 153 -6.60 0.75 -5.48
CA ILE A 153 -7.72 0.93 -6.38
C ILE A 153 -7.88 2.44 -6.58
N SER A 154 -7.48 2.89 -7.76
CA SER A 154 -7.76 4.21 -8.33
C SER A 154 -8.87 4.10 -9.38
N PRO A 155 -9.46 5.20 -9.86
CA PRO A 155 -10.47 5.16 -10.91
C PRO A 155 -10.06 4.30 -12.12
N GLY A 156 -10.95 3.38 -12.51
CA GLY A 156 -10.73 2.41 -13.57
C GLY A 156 -9.92 1.17 -13.18
N VAL A 157 -9.46 1.05 -11.92
CA VAL A 157 -8.94 -0.20 -11.36
C VAL A 157 -10.08 -1.00 -10.75
N GLY A 158 -10.18 -2.27 -11.09
CA GLY A 158 -11.29 -3.12 -10.65
C GLY A 158 -11.04 -4.57 -11.01
N TYR A 159 -11.61 -5.49 -10.24
CA TYR A 159 -11.50 -6.92 -10.51
C TYR A 159 -12.85 -7.61 -10.37
N ARG A 160 -13.06 -8.64 -11.18
CA ARG A 160 -14.30 -9.38 -11.24
C ARG A 160 -14.06 -10.86 -11.53
N TYR A 161 -14.93 -11.70 -10.96
CA TYR A 161 -15.29 -12.98 -11.54
C TYR A 161 -16.60 -12.83 -12.33
N THR A 162 -16.56 -13.01 -13.66
CA THR A 162 -17.75 -12.91 -14.50
C THR A 162 -18.50 -14.26 -14.57
N GLY A 163 -19.80 -14.20 -14.35
CA GLY A 163 -20.68 -15.36 -14.22
C GLY A 163 -20.97 -15.72 -12.77
N ALA A 164 -21.74 -16.79 -12.57
CA ALA A 164 -22.00 -17.32 -11.24
C ALA A 164 -20.79 -18.14 -10.75
N ALA A 165 -20.05 -17.58 -9.80
CA ALA A 165 -18.92 -18.22 -9.14
C ALA A 165 -19.36 -19.46 -8.35
N SER A 166 -18.50 -20.46 -8.30
CA SER A 166 -18.83 -21.72 -7.63
C SER A 166 -19.03 -21.50 -6.14
N GLY A 167 -20.18 -21.92 -5.61
CA GLY A 167 -20.48 -21.88 -4.17
C GLY A 167 -20.86 -20.52 -3.59
N VAL A 168 -20.68 -19.44 -4.34
CA VAL A 168 -21.17 -18.10 -3.95
C VAL A 168 -22.70 -18.13 -3.88
N ALA A 169 -23.27 -17.38 -2.94
CA ALA A 169 -24.71 -17.36 -2.70
C ALA A 169 -25.46 -16.84 -3.93
N VAL A 170 -26.58 -17.49 -4.23
CA VAL A 170 -27.51 -17.06 -5.28
C VAL A 170 -28.95 -17.15 -4.79
N GLY A 171 -29.83 -16.30 -5.31
CA GLY A 171 -31.28 -16.39 -5.13
C GLY A 171 -31.75 -16.36 -3.67
N GLY A 172 -31.14 -15.52 -2.84
CA GLY A 172 -31.51 -15.37 -1.43
C GLY A 172 -30.85 -16.39 -0.51
N SER A 173 -29.76 -17.01 -0.94
CA SER A 173 -28.97 -17.88 -0.08
C SER A 173 -28.16 -17.04 0.92
N ALA A 174 -27.94 -17.60 2.12
CA ALA A 174 -27.16 -16.91 3.14
C ALA A 174 -25.67 -16.88 2.80
N GLU A 175 -25.03 -15.74 3.08
CA GLU A 175 -23.60 -15.55 2.95
C GLU A 175 -23.02 -14.62 4.02
N GLY A 176 -21.69 -14.59 4.09
CA GLY A 176 -20.94 -13.55 4.76
C GLY A 176 -19.68 -13.21 3.98
N ALA A 177 -19.24 -11.98 4.10
CA ALA A 177 -18.01 -11.48 3.51
C ALA A 177 -17.27 -10.60 4.53
N TYR A 178 -15.94 -10.66 4.49
CA TYR A 178 -15.12 -9.61 5.08
C TYR A 178 -14.08 -9.13 4.08
N MET A 179 -13.65 -7.88 4.26
CA MET A 179 -12.39 -7.39 3.71
C MET A 179 -11.59 -6.64 4.77
N VAL A 180 -10.28 -6.73 4.68
CA VAL A 180 -9.33 -5.81 5.30
C VAL A 180 -8.92 -4.80 4.24
N ALA A 181 -9.19 -3.53 4.51
CA ALA A 181 -9.00 -2.43 3.58
C ALA A 181 -8.37 -1.22 4.28
N SER A 182 -7.94 -0.23 3.50
CA SER A 182 -7.53 1.07 4.06
C SER A 182 -8.74 1.86 4.53
N GLY A 183 -8.71 2.39 5.76
CA GLY A 183 -9.71 3.38 6.22
C GLY A 183 -9.30 4.82 5.92
N THR A 184 -8.12 5.03 5.32
CA THR A 184 -7.57 6.35 5.01
C THR A 184 -7.43 6.61 3.51
N HIS A 185 -7.53 5.58 2.66
CA HIS A 185 -7.65 5.67 1.20
C HIS A 185 -9.02 5.18 0.79
N VAL A 186 -10.00 6.09 0.83
CA VAL A 186 -11.41 5.80 0.53
C VAL A 186 -12.06 7.04 -0.08
N GLY A 187 -12.75 6.85 -1.21
CA GLY A 187 -13.42 7.93 -1.93
C GLY A 187 -14.90 8.08 -1.59
N SER A 188 -15.55 8.94 -2.36
CA SER A 188 -17.00 9.20 -2.30
C SER A 188 -17.72 8.82 -3.60
N ALA A 189 -17.01 8.32 -4.61
CA ALA A 189 -17.65 7.87 -5.84
C ALA A 189 -18.23 6.45 -5.68
N CYS A 190 -18.92 5.95 -6.70
CA CYS A 190 -19.34 4.56 -6.75
C CYS A 190 -18.35 3.73 -7.58
N CYS A 191 -17.94 2.53 -7.11
CA CYS A 191 -18.09 2.00 -5.75
C CYS A 191 -16.83 1.25 -5.34
N PHE A 192 -16.54 1.16 -4.03
CA PHE A 192 -15.39 0.41 -3.51
C PHE A 192 -15.92 -0.78 -2.71
N ASP A 193 -16.31 -1.81 -3.46
CA ASP A 193 -17.02 -2.95 -2.91
C ASP A 193 -16.18 -4.22 -3.01
N TYR A 194 -16.48 -5.16 -2.12
CA TYR A 194 -16.00 -6.53 -2.21
C TYR A 194 -17.14 -7.49 -1.83
N GLY A 195 -17.48 -8.42 -2.71
CA GLY A 195 -18.49 -9.43 -2.41
C GLY A 195 -19.35 -9.80 -3.61
N ASN A 196 -20.59 -10.20 -3.32
CA ASN A 196 -21.52 -10.74 -4.31
C ASN A 196 -22.04 -9.63 -5.22
N ALA A 197 -22.07 -9.91 -6.50
CA ALA A 197 -22.62 -9.02 -7.50
C ALA A 197 -23.39 -9.79 -8.57
N GLU A 198 -23.90 -9.06 -9.54
CA GLU A 198 -24.48 -9.63 -10.74
C GLU A 198 -23.51 -10.56 -11.45
N SER A 199 -24.06 -11.59 -12.09
CA SER A 199 -23.29 -12.52 -12.91
C SER A 199 -22.75 -11.85 -14.19
N THR A 200 -23.35 -10.75 -14.61
CA THR A 200 -22.90 -9.87 -15.70
C THR A 200 -22.65 -8.46 -15.18
N PRO A 201 -21.75 -7.66 -15.76
CA PRO A 201 -21.46 -6.29 -15.30
C PRO A 201 -22.59 -5.32 -15.66
N ALA A 202 -23.77 -5.54 -15.10
CA ALA A 202 -24.98 -4.77 -15.38
C ALA A 202 -25.83 -4.70 -14.12
N ASP A 203 -26.39 -3.52 -13.86
CA ASP A 203 -27.43 -3.36 -12.84
C ASP A 203 -28.65 -4.18 -13.27
N THR A 204 -28.98 -5.20 -12.49
CA THR A 204 -30.16 -6.06 -12.70
C THR A 204 -31.27 -5.82 -11.67
N GLY A 205 -31.09 -4.84 -10.79
CA GLY A 205 -32.08 -4.30 -9.88
C GLY A 205 -31.84 -4.62 -8.41
N ASN A 206 -32.61 -3.95 -7.55
CA ASN A 206 -32.61 -4.13 -6.09
C ASN A 206 -32.46 -5.60 -5.65
N GLY A 207 -31.48 -5.86 -4.78
CA GLY A 207 -31.24 -7.16 -4.14
C GLY A 207 -30.37 -8.12 -4.94
N HIS A 208 -29.84 -7.70 -6.11
CA HIS A 208 -28.97 -8.53 -6.94
C HIS A 208 -27.48 -8.48 -6.56
N MET A 209 -27.09 -7.54 -5.69
CA MET A 209 -25.77 -7.50 -5.03
C MET A 209 -25.88 -7.80 -3.53
N ASP A 210 -24.76 -8.22 -2.94
CA ASP A 210 -24.55 -8.40 -1.50
C ASP A 210 -23.06 -8.24 -1.20
N ALA A 211 -22.57 -7.01 -1.28
CA ALA A 211 -21.16 -6.68 -1.17
C ALA A 211 -20.88 -5.75 0.01
N VAL A 212 -19.78 -6.00 0.74
CA VAL A 212 -19.32 -5.07 1.77
C VAL A 212 -18.63 -3.90 1.07
N SER A 213 -18.96 -2.69 1.49
CA SER A 213 -18.41 -1.45 0.92
C SER A 213 -17.77 -0.57 1.97
N LEU A 214 -16.74 0.18 1.56
CA LEU A 214 -16.18 1.29 2.32
C LEU A 214 -16.32 2.57 1.50
N ALA A 215 -17.04 3.57 2.03
CA ALA A 215 -17.20 4.85 1.35
C ALA A 215 -17.26 6.03 2.33
N THR A 216 -16.84 7.20 1.86
CA THR A 216 -17.07 8.49 2.55
C THR A 216 -18.37 9.14 2.09
N THR A 217 -19.12 8.49 1.20
CA THR A 217 -20.42 8.97 0.74
C THR A 217 -21.51 8.63 1.73
N CYS A 218 -22.33 9.63 2.05
CA CYS A 218 -23.55 9.43 2.80
C CYS A 218 -24.71 9.19 1.83
N TYR A 219 -24.83 7.96 1.31
CA TYR A 219 -25.84 7.63 0.30
C TYR A 219 -27.26 7.87 0.83
N PHE A 220 -27.53 7.46 2.08
CA PHE A 220 -28.77 7.75 2.79
C PHE A 220 -28.50 8.64 4.00
N ALA A 221 -28.88 9.91 3.90
CA ALA A 221 -28.83 10.84 5.03
C ALA A 221 -29.90 10.51 6.10
N PRO A 222 -29.60 10.73 7.40
CA PRO A 222 -28.35 11.30 7.94
C PRO A 222 -27.29 10.24 8.25
N CYS A 223 -26.02 10.54 7.95
CA CYS A 223 -24.86 9.80 8.44
C CYS A 223 -24.18 10.56 9.59
N THR A 224 -23.48 9.85 10.46
CA THR A 224 -22.79 10.44 11.61
C THR A 224 -21.36 9.95 11.71
N GLY A 225 -20.51 10.73 12.37
CA GLY A 225 -19.09 10.40 12.52
C GLY A 225 -18.25 10.79 11.29
N PRO A 226 -16.93 10.58 11.37
CA PRO A 226 -16.00 11.03 10.33
C PRO A 226 -16.00 10.14 9.07
N GLY A 227 -16.66 8.97 9.09
CA GLY A 227 -16.47 7.97 8.04
C GLY A 227 -15.04 7.41 8.03
N PRO A 228 -14.64 6.69 6.97
CA PRO A 228 -15.53 6.07 5.99
C PRO A 228 -16.48 5.09 6.68
N TRP A 229 -17.67 4.89 6.11
CA TRP A 229 -18.66 3.95 6.65
C TRP A 229 -18.49 2.58 6.03
N VAL A 230 -18.61 1.52 6.84
CA VAL A 230 -18.86 0.17 6.30
C VAL A 230 -20.34 0.10 5.96
N GLU A 231 -20.63 -0.21 4.71
CA GLU A 231 -21.98 -0.27 4.15
C GLU A 231 -22.20 -1.63 3.47
N ALA A 232 -23.46 -1.94 3.17
CA ALA A 232 -23.83 -3.03 2.28
C ALA A 232 -24.29 -2.43 0.94
N ASP A 233 -23.57 -2.73 -0.13
CA ASP A 233 -24.14 -2.55 -1.48
C ASP A 233 -25.08 -3.73 -1.75
N LEU A 234 -26.36 -3.40 -1.85
CA LEU A 234 -27.42 -4.37 -2.14
C LEU A 234 -28.05 -4.13 -3.54
N GLU A 235 -27.35 -3.38 -4.39
CA GLU A 235 -27.79 -2.80 -5.67
C GLU A 235 -28.82 -1.67 -5.48
N ASN A 236 -28.64 -0.59 -6.26
CA ASN A 236 -29.42 0.64 -6.24
C ASN A 236 -29.46 1.34 -4.86
N GLY A 237 -28.52 1.00 -3.96
CA GLY A 237 -28.38 1.65 -2.67
C GLY A 237 -27.27 1.09 -1.77
N MET A 238 -26.58 2.01 -1.09
CA MET A 238 -25.56 1.69 -0.07
C MET A 238 -26.16 1.79 1.33
N PHE A 239 -26.39 0.64 1.99
CA PHE A 239 -27.14 0.58 3.23
C PHE A 239 -26.23 0.49 4.46
N GLN A 240 -26.46 1.34 5.47
CA GLN A 240 -25.82 1.25 6.80
C GLN A 240 -26.73 0.61 7.86
N GLY A 241 -28.01 0.43 7.54
CA GLY A 241 -29.05 -0.19 8.36
C GLY A 241 -30.33 -0.38 7.56
N ASP A 242 -31.50 -0.56 8.22
CA ASP A 242 -32.79 -0.94 7.60
C ASP A 242 -33.04 -0.35 6.19
N ASN A 243 -33.61 0.85 6.09
CA ASN A 243 -33.94 1.48 4.81
C ASN A 243 -32.93 2.58 4.40
N GLY A 244 -31.68 2.43 4.85
CA GLY A 244 -30.56 3.26 4.42
C GLY A 244 -29.65 3.72 5.56
N SER A 245 -29.98 4.83 6.21
CA SER A 245 -29.14 5.49 7.22
C SER A 245 -29.10 4.76 8.56
N ASN A 246 -27.96 4.77 9.24
CA ASN A 246 -27.84 4.29 10.62
C ASN A 246 -26.87 5.14 11.43
N THR A 247 -27.38 5.98 12.32
CA THR A 247 -26.55 6.89 13.14
C THR A 247 -25.72 6.18 14.22
N ALA A 248 -25.93 4.87 14.44
CA ALA A 248 -25.01 4.07 15.25
C ALA A 248 -23.72 3.72 14.49
N ASN A 249 -23.77 3.70 13.16
CA ASN A 249 -22.59 3.57 12.31
C ASN A 249 -21.89 4.93 12.26
N ARG A 250 -20.78 5.05 12.98
CA ARG A 250 -19.96 6.27 13.01
C ARG A 250 -18.81 6.25 11.99
N GLY A 251 -18.68 5.16 11.26
CA GLY A 251 -17.54 4.88 10.39
C GLY A 251 -16.29 4.46 11.15
N ASN A 252 -15.25 4.13 10.39
CA ASN A 252 -13.95 3.69 10.90
C ASN A 252 -12.83 4.21 9.98
N ASN A 253 -12.05 5.14 10.50
CA ASN A 253 -10.89 5.75 9.82
C ASN A 253 -9.54 5.22 10.34
N SER A 254 -9.53 4.04 10.98
CA SER A 254 -8.27 3.35 11.25
C SER A 254 -7.51 3.12 9.94
N THR A 255 -6.18 3.15 10.01
CA THR A 255 -5.31 2.90 8.85
C THR A 255 -5.68 1.59 8.15
N PHE A 256 -5.90 0.52 8.92
CA PHE A 256 -6.44 -0.74 8.43
C PHE A 256 -7.80 -1.03 9.07
N VAL A 257 -8.82 -1.24 8.25
CA VAL A 257 -10.19 -1.52 8.67
C VAL A 257 -10.54 -2.96 8.31
N THR A 258 -11.03 -3.72 9.28
CA THR A 258 -11.80 -4.95 9.00
C THR A 258 -13.26 -4.55 8.82
N ALA A 259 -13.81 -4.79 7.62
CA ALA A 259 -15.20 -4.55 7.26
C ALA A 259 -15.92 -5.88 7.07
N VAL A 260 -17.10 -6.05 7.67
CA VAL A 260 -17.84 -7.32 7.63
C VAL A 260 -19.30 -7.07 7.27
N LEU A 261 -19.79 -7.85 6.30
CA LEU A 261 -21.20 -7.99 5.94
C LEU A 261 -21.59 -9.46 6.08
N LYS A 262 -22.75 -9.73 6.68
CA LYS A 262 -23.39 -11.04 6.56
C LYS A 262 -24.88 -10.89 6.38
N ASN A 263 -25.45 -11.76 5.56
CA ASN A 263 -26.81 -11.65 5.08
C ASN A 263 -27.45 -13.04 5.05
N ASP A 264 -28.67 -13.18 5.59
CA ASP A 264 -29.38 -14.45 5.50
C ASP A 264 -30.07 -14.65 4.13
N GLY A 265 -30.06 -13.62 3.29
CA GLY A 265 -30.66 -13.58 1.96
C GLY A 265 -32.18 -13.50 1.97
N GLN A 266 -32.81 -13.48 3.14
CA GLN A 266 -34.26 -13.62 3.30
C GLN A 266 -34.88 -12.41 4.00
N THR A 267 -34.37 -12.08 5.18
CA THR A 267 -35.00 -11.10 6.08
C THR A 267 -34.05 -10.22 6.85
N ARG A 268 -32.77 -10.59 7.03
CA ARG A 268 -31.85 -9.90 7.92
C ARG A 268 -30.41 -9.87 7.41
N TYR A 269 -29.70 -8.83 7.79
CA TYR A 269 -28.26 -8.70 7.58
C TYR A 269 -27.61 -7.97 8.75
N ALA A 270 -26.28 -8.04 8.82
CA ALA A 270 -25.50 -7.35 9.82
C ALA A 270 -24.26 -6.70 9.22
N LEU A 271 -23.88 -5.54 9.75
CA LEU A 271 -22.68 -4.80 9.42
C LEU A 271 -21.82 -4.62 10.66
N LYS A 272 -20.53 -4.92 10.52
CA LYS A 272 -19.55 -4.78 11.58
C LYS A 272 -18.27 -4.16 11.06
N GLY A 273 -17.55 -3.51 11.97
CA GLY A 273 -16.21 -3.00 11.69
C GLY A 273 -15.27 -3.13 12.87
N ALA A 274 -13.97 -3.16 12.59
CA ALA A 274 -12.91 -3.06 13.58
C ALA A 274 -11.67 -2.39 13.00
N ASP A 275 -10.81 -1.88 13.88
CA ASP A 275 -9.41 -1.67 13.56
C ASP A 275 -8.75 -3.04 13.31
N ALA A 276 -8.18 -3.28 12.14
CA ALA A 276 -7.51 -4.54 11.84
C ALA A 276 -6.18 -4.71 12.60
N GLN A 277 -5.66 -3.63 13.20
CA GLN A 277 -4.43 -3.65 14.00
C GLN A 277 -4.69 -3.96 15.48
N SER A 278 -5.93 -3.77 15.97
CA SER A 278 -6.22 -3.95 17.40
C SER A 278 -7.71 -4.16 17.72
N GLY A 279 -7.99 -4.78 18.87
CA GLY A 279 -9.37 -4.87 19.40
C GLY A 279 -10.24 -5.92 18.71
N GLY A 280 -11.56 -5.73 18.80
CA GLY A 280 -12.57 -6.67 18.31
C GLY A 280 -13.67 -5.99 17.48
N LEU A 281 -14.50 -6.79 16.82
CA LEU A 281 -15.58 -6.28 15.98
C LEU A 281 -16.63 -5.51 16.79
N THR A 282 -17.04 -4.38 16.25
CA THR A 282 -18.20 -3.63 16.70
C THR A 282 -19.34 -3.86 15.71
N THR A 283 -20.49 -4.33 16.20
CA THR A 283 -21.71 -4.43 15.39
C THR A 283 -22.39 -3.07 15.32
N TRP A 284 -22.52 -2.51 14.11
CA TRP A 284 -23.24 -1.26 13.88
C TRP A 284 -24.67 -1.49 13.42
N TRP A 285 -24.89 -2.56 12.67
CA TRP A 285 -26.22 -3.02 12.31
C TRP A 285 -26.31 -4.52 12.53
N ASP A 286 -27.42 -4.96 13.12
CA ASP A 286 -27.88 -6.34 13.09
C ASP A 286 -29.40 -6.32 13.13
N GLY A 287 -30.01 -6.48 11.97
CA GLY A 287 -31.43 -6.20 11.82
C GLY A 287 -31.96 -6.61 10.47
N ALA A 288 -33.14 -6.09 10.15
CA ALA A 288 -33.83 -6.47 8.94
C ALA A 288 -33.13 -5.93 7.68
N LEU A 289 -33.25 -6.63 6.56
CA LEU A 289 -32.91 -6.14 5.21
C LEU A 289 -33.71 -4.87 4.87
N PRO A 290 -33.49 -4.14 3.77
CA PRO A 290 -34.38 -3.05 3.41
C PRO A 290 -35.84 -3.50 3.19
N GLY A 291 -36.81 -2.71 3.65
CA GLY A 291 -38.24 -2.97 3.47
C GLY A 291 -38.79 -2.46 2.12
N ARG A 292 -37.96 -1.74 1.36
CA ARG A 292 -38.25 -1.32 -0.02
C ARG A 292 -38.34 -2.55 -0.94
N GLY A 293 -39.11 -2.44 -2.02
CA GLY A 293 -39.33 -3.58 -2.92
C GLY A 293 -38.03 -4.08 -3.56
N GLY A 294 -37.86 -5.40 -3.65
CA GLY A 294 -36.72 -6.06 -4.32
C GLY A 294 -35.62 -6.60 -3.40
N TYR A 295 -35.50 -6.11 -2.17
CA TYR A 295 -34.43 -6.54 -1.24
C TYR A 295 -34.81 -7.73 -0.33
N ARG A 296 -36.05 -8.22 -0.41
CA ARG A 296 -36.57 -9.31 0.44
C ARG A 296 -37.54 -10.23 -0.32
N PRO A 297 -37.17 -11.49 -0.60
CA PRO A 297 -35.82 -12.06 -0.44
C PRO A 297 -34.81 -11.36 -1.36
N MET A 298 -33.52 -11.57 -1.11
CA MET A 298 -32.45 -11.16 -2.00
C MET A 298 -32.47 -11.99 -3.30
N HIS A 299 -31.82 -11.46 -4.32
CA HIS A 299 -31.73 -12.01 -5.67
C HIS A 299 -30.28 -12.12 -6.16
N GLN A 300 -29.33 -12.34 -5.22
CA GLN A 300 -27.89 -12.48 -5.52
C GLN A 300 -27.65 -13.39 -6.73
N GLU A 301 -26.67 -13.05 -7.56
CA GLU A 301 -26.37 -13.79 -8.80
C GLU A 301 -25.05 -14.55 -8.77
N GLY A 302 -24.23 -14.31 -7.75
CA GLY A 302 -23.01 -15.05 -7.51
C GLY A 302 -21.80 -14.58 -8.33
N GLY A 303 -21.88 -13.41 -8.96
CA GLY A 303 -20.68 -12.71 -9.39
C GLY A 303 -19.83 -12.31 -8.18
N ILE A 304 -18.54 -12.05 -8.42
CA ILE A 304 -17.66 -11.50 -7.39
C ILE A 304 -17.02 -10.24 -7.93
N ILE A 305 -17.07 -9.15 -7.18
CA ILE A 305 -16.40 -7.89 -7.52
C ILE A 305 -15.42 -7.48 -6.43
N LEU A 306 -14.42 -6.69 -6.83
CA LEU A 306 -13.49 -5.98 -5.97
C LEU A 306 -13.17 -4.63 -6.62
N GLY A 307 -13.46 -3.53 -5.92
CA GLY A 307 -13.04 -2.18 -6.35
C GLY A 307 -14.00 -1.44 -7.28
N THR A 308 -15.15 -2.03 -7.58
CA THR A 308 -16.19 -1.46 -8.45
C THR A 308 -17.56 -1.69 -7.85
N GLY A 309 -18.60 -1.10 -8.43
CA GLY A 309 -19.99 -1.56 -8.27
C GLY A 309 -20.34 -2.75 -9.18
N GLY A 310 -21.53 -3.31 -9.00
CA GLY A 310 -22.02 -4.47 -9.76
C GLY A 310 -22.18 -4.22 -11.27
N ASP A 311 -22.52 -2.99 -11.64
CA ASP A 311 -22.69 -2.51 -13.02
C ASP A 311 -21.40 -1.99 -13.68
N ASN A 312 -20.25 -2.22 -13.03
CA ASN A 312 -18.92 -1.69 -13.36
C ASN A 312 -18.76 -0.18 -13.14
N SER A 313 -19.49 0.40 -12.17
CA SER A 313 -19.16 1.73 -11.65
C SER A 313 -17.79 1.70 -10.97
N ASN A 314 -16.76 2.24 -11.61
CA ASN A 314 -15.34 2.06 -11.26
C ASN A 314 -14.63 3.40 -10.98
N TRP A 315 -15.34 4.41 -10.48
CA TRP A 315 -14.76 5.73 -10.16
C TRP A 315 -14.35 5.89 -8.71
N ASN A 316 -14.67 4.93 -7.84
CA ASN A 316 -14.26 5.02 -6.44
C ASN A 316 -12.79 4.63 -6.27
N MET A 317 -12.26 4.97 -5.11
CA MET A 317 -10.90 4.64 -4.70
C MET A 317 -10.91 3.83 -3.40
N GLY A 318 -9.90 2.99 -3.23
CA GLY A 318 -9.76 2.09 -2.10
C GLY A 318 -8.40 1.42 -2.04
N THR A 319 -8.09 0.76 -0.93
CA THR A 319 -6.97 -0.20 -0.89
C THR A 319 -7.44 -1.49 -0.25
N PHE A 320 -7.25 -2.61 -0.93
CA PHE A 320 -7.60 -3.95 -0.45
C PHE A 320 -6.35 -4.76 -0.07
N PHE A 321 -6.42 -5.54 1.01
CA PHE A 321 -5.31 -6.39 1.46
C PHE A 321 -5.67 -7.89 1.48
N GLU A 322 -6.82 -8.22 2.07
CA GLU A 322 -7.35 -9.58 2.14
C GLU A 322 -8.87 -9.56 2.31
N GLY A 323 -9.55 -10.62 1.86
CA GLY A 323 -10.98 -10.77 2.04
C GLY A 323 -11.47 -12.15 1.64
N VAL A 324 -12.63 -12.54 2.16
CA VAL A 324 -13.27 -13.82 1.84
C VAL A 324 -14.77 -13.65 1.66
N MET A 325 -15.36 -14.59 0.93
CA MET A 325 -16.80 -14.84 0.91
C MET A 325 -17.05 -16.25 1.44
N VAL A 326 -18.09 -16.44 2.24
CA VAL A 326 -18.43 -17.71 2.87
C VAL A 326 -19.87 -18.13 2.59
N SER A 327 -20.09 -19.44 2.52
CA SER A 327 -21.44 -19.99 2.41
C SER A 327 -22.10 -20.11 3.78
N GLY A 328 -23.34 -19.65 3.90
CA GLY A 328 -24.10 -19.62 5.15
C GLY A 328 -23.92 -18.33 5.95
N TYR A 329 -24.68 -18.19 7.04
CA TYR A 329 -24.68 -17.00 7.90
C TYR A 329 -23.71 -17.17 9.09
N PRO A 330 -22.54 -16.51 9.11
CA PRO A 330 -21.54 -16.76 10.15
C PRO A 330 -22.01 -16.30 11.53
N SER A 331 -21.64 -17.06 12.56
CA SER A 331 -21.89 -16.63 13.94
C SER A 331 -20.92 -15.54 14.36
N ASP A 332 -21.36 -14.68 15.28
CA ASP A 332 -20.52 -13.62 15.86
C ASP A 332 -19.24 -14.16 16.49
N ALA A 333 -19.29 -15.34 17.10
CA ALA A 333 -18.12 -16.00 17.66
C ALA A 333 -17.08 -16.36 16.59
N THR A 334 -17.54 -16.75 15.40
CA THR A 334 -16.66 -17.09 14.26
C THR A 334 -15.98 -15.84 13.73
N GLU A 335 -16.75 -14.77 13.48
CA GLU A 335 -16.21 -13.49 13.00
C GLU A 335 -15.25 -12.86 14.00
N ASN A 336 -15.54 -12.96 15.31
CA ASN A 336 -14.62 -12.49 16.35
C ASN A 336 -13.31 -13.28 16.38
N ALA A 337 -13.35 -14.59 16.12
CA ALA A 337 -12.14 -15.41 16.00
C ALA A 337 -11.32 -15.04 14.75
N VAL A 338 -12.00 -14.75 13.63
CA VAL A 338 -11.36 -14.23 12.41
C VAL A 338 -10.73 -12.86 12.66
N GLN A 339 -11.43 -11.94 13.34
CA GLN A 339 -10.85 -10.64 13.71
C GLN A 339 -9.62 -10.79 14.61
N ALA A 340 -9.65 -11.69 15.60
CA ALA A 340 -8.48 -11.96 16.43
C ALA A 340 -7.29 -12.49 15.60
N ASN A 341 -7.56 -13.31 14.58
CA ASN A 341 -6.53 -13.73 13.62
C ASN A 341 -6.00 -12.54 12.80
N ILE A 342 -6.86 -11.66 12.29
CA ILE A 342 -6.47 -10.45 11.55
C ILE A 342 -5.58 -9.55 12.42
N VAL A 343 -5.97 -9.28 13.66
CA VAL A 343 -5.16 -8.50 14.62
C VAL A 343 -3.80 -9.13 14.85
N SER A 344 -3.72 -10.46 14.90
CA SER A 344 -2.45 -11.16 15.08
C SER A 344 -1.46 -11.00 13.93
N VAL A 345 -1.91 -10.51 12.76
CA VAL A 345 -1.03 -10.15 11.64
C VAL A 345 -0.13 -8.98 12.00
N GLY A 346 -0.61 -8.02 12.79
CA GLY A 346 0.14 -6.80 13.08
C GLY A 346 0.43 -5.98 11.81
N TYR A 347 -0.61 -5.71 10.99
CA TYR A 347 -0.49 -4.81 9.85
C TYR A 347 0.10 -3.46 10.27
N SER A 348 1.02 -2.92 9.48
CA SER A 348 1.61 -1.59 9.70
C SER A 348 2.11 -0.98 8.38
N GLY A 349 2.26 0.34 8.36
CA GLY A 349 2.57 1.13 7.16
C GLY A 349 1.52 2.20 6.91
N GLU A 350 1.84 3.13 6.01
CA GLU A 350 0.86 4.08 5.44
C GLU A 350 -0.04 3.32 4.43
N THR A 351 -1.30 3.73 4.31
CA THR A 351 -2.27 3.05 3.43
C THR A 351 -3.02 4.01 2.51
N ASN A 352 -2.64 5.29 2.53
CA ASN A 352 -3.23 6.40 1.77
C ASN A 352 -2.19 7.26 1.05
N ILE A 353 -0.99 6.72 0.92
CA ILE A 353 0.09 7.29 0.15
C ILE A 353 0.65 6.12 -0.64
N PRO A 354 0.72 6.22 -1.98
CA PRO A 354 1.57 5.36 -2.79
C PRO A 354 2.96 5.14 -2.19
N ASN A 355 3.58 4.00 -2.48
CA ASN A 355 4.85 3.59 -1.91
C ASN A 355 5.98 4.62 -2.07
N GLY A 356 6.78 4.79 -1.01
CA GLY A 356 8.06 5.51 -1.09
C GLY A 356 9.09 4.70 -1.91
N PRO A 357 9.81 5.29 -2.88
CA PRO A 357 10.31 6.66 -3.00
C PRO A 357 9.66 7.43 -4.17
N GLN A 358 8.33 7.51 -4.19
CA GLN A 358 7.63 8.40 -5.11
C GLN A 358 7.47 9.78 -4.48
N GLY A 359 7.57 10.83 -5.29
CA GLY A 359 7.09 12.13 -4.88
C GLY A 359 6.55 12.92 -6.05
N THR A 360 6.02 14.09 -5.74
CA THR A 360 5.39 14.94 -6.73
C THR A 360 6.44 15.67 -7.54
N ILE A 361 6.18 15.93 -8.81
CA ILE A 361 6.98 16.92 -9.53
C ILE A 361 6.26 18.27 -9.42
N THR A 362 6.66 19.13 -8.48
CA THR A 362 6.04 20.44 -8.27
C THR A 362 6.54 21.44 -9.30
N GLY A 363 5.69 21.87 -10.22
CA GLY A 363 5.95 22.86 -11.25
C GLY A 363 5.57 24.31 -10.90
N PRO A 364 5.47 25.18 -11.93
CA PRO A 364 5.16 26.59 -11.78
C PRO A 364 3.87 26.85 -10.96
N ALA A 365 3.94 27.85 -10.09
CA ALA A 365 2.86 28.23 -9.15
C ALA A 365 2.47 27.14 -8.12
N GLY A 366 3.34 26.16 -7.86
CA GLY A 366 3.10 25.11 -6.87
C GLY A 366 2.10 24.04 -7.34
N LYS A 367 1.91 23.92 -8.65
CA LYS A 367 1.11 22.88 -9.29
C LYS A 367 1.92 21.60 -9.41
N CYS A 368 1.27 20.45 -9.51
CA CYS A 368 1.95 19.18 -9.74
C CYS A 368 1.94 18.83 -11.24
N VAL A 369 3.00 18.16 -11.70
CA VAL A 369 2.99 17.43 -12.97
C VAL A 369 2.07 16.23 -12.79
N ASP A 370 1.11 16.14 -13.69
CA ASP A 370 -0.10 15.33 -13.58
C ASP A 370 -0.33 14.64 -14.93
N VAL A 371 -0.76 13.38 -14.90
CA VAL A 371 -1.25 12.70 -16.09
C VAL A 371 -2.75 12.93 -16.20
N ALA A 372 -3.20 13.52 -17.29
CA ALA A 372 -4.62 13.79 -17.50
C ALA A 372 -5.47 12.51 -17.51
N ALA A 373 -6.73 12.68 -17.07
CA ALA A 373 -7.77 11.65 -16.99
C ALA A 373 -7.67 10.71 -15.77
N ASP A 374 -7.44 11.29 -14.59
CA ASP A 374 -7.68 10.72 -13.26
C ASP A 374 -7.16 9.29 -13.12
N ASP A 375 -5.83 9.14 -13.11
CA ASP A 375 -5.11 7.88 -12.87
C ASP A 375 -5.22 6.80 -13.96
N THR A 376 -5.97 7.01 -15.06
CA THR A 376 -6.22 5.94 -16.06
C THR A 376 -4.99 5.44 -16.82
N GLY A 377 -3.95 6.27 -16.94
CA GLY A 377 -2.60 5.87 -17.36
C GLY A 377 -2.55 5.07 -18.65
N THR A 378 -2.82 5.68 -19.80
CA THR A 378 -2.66 5.04 -21.12
C THR A 378 -1.55 5.70 -21.92
N ASP A 379 -0.99 4.97 -22.89
CA ASP A 379 -0.02 5.54 -23.83
C ASP A 379 -0.64 6.73 -24.57
N GLY A 380 0.10 7.84 -24.60
CA GLY A 380 -0.34 9.10 -25.18
C GLY A 380 -1.20 9.95 -24.25
N ALA A 381 -1.43 9.51 -23.00
CA ALA A 381 -2.11 10.35 -22.02
C ALA A 381 -1.34 11.66 -21.82
N ALA A 382 -2.09 12.75 -21.75
CA ALA A 382 -1.52 14.09 -21.72
C ALA A 382 -0.86 14.38 -20.37
N VAL A 383 0.40 14.81 -20.36
CA VAL A 383 1.04 15.31 -19.14
C VAL A 383 0.82 16.81 -19.02
N GLN A 384 0.31 17.25 -17.88
CA GLN A 384 -0.19 18.59 -17.64
C GLN A 384 0.20 19.13 -16.25
N LEU A 385 -0.17 20.38 -15.98
CA LEU A 385 -0.19 20.93 -14.63
C LEU A 385 -1.58 20.78 -14.01
N TRP A 386 -1.62 20.37 -12.75
CA TRP A 386 -2.85 20.30 -11.94
C TRP A 386 -2.61 20.71 -10.49
N ASP A 387 -3.68 20.89 -9.72
CA ASP A 387 -3.57 21.07 -8.27
C ASP A 387 -3.03 19.80 -7.61
N CYS A 388 -2.03 19.95 -6.74
CA CYS A 388 -1.42 18.81 -6.06
C CYS A 388 -2.43 18.06 -5.17
N GLN A 389 -2.50 16.75 -5.33
CA GLN A 389 -3.39 15.83 -4.63
C GLN A 389 -2.56 14.70 -4.03
N SER A 390 -2.74 14.43 -2.74
CA SER A 390 -1.92 13.45 -2.01
C SER A 390 -2.31 11.98 -2.25
N TRP A 391 -3.32 11.74 -3.07
CA TRP A 391 -3.92 10.43 -3.34
C TRP A 391 -4.01 10.14 -4.83
N ALA A 392 -3.63 11.10 -5.69
CA ALA A 392 -3.74 10.98 -7.13
C ALA A 392 -2.49 10.28 -7.66
N GLU A 393 -2.65 9.02 -8.07
CA GLU A 393 -1.59 8.14 -8.56
C GLU A 393 -0.80 8.85 -9.67
N ASP A 394 -1.51 9.51 -10.58
CA ASP A 394 -1.02 10.27 -11.73
C ASP A 394 -0.16 11.50 -11.40
N GLN A 395 -0.02 11.87 -10.12
CA GLN A 395 0.85 12.94 -9.64
C GLN A 395 2.05 12.43 -8.82
N HIS A 396 2.11 11.14 -8.52
CA HIS A 396 3.20 10.52 -7.78
C HIS A 396 4.16 9.82 -8.74
N TRP A 397 5.40 10.31 -8.76
CA TRP A 397 6.41 9.89 -9.72
C TRP A 397 7.54 9.15 -9.01
N THR A 398 7.85 7.95 -9.47
CA THR A 398 9.06 7.20 -9.12
C THR A 398 10.24 7.74 -9.91
N HIS A 399 11.35 8.01 -9.22
CA HIS A 399 12.60 8.44 -9.88
C HIS A 399 13.49 7.22 -10.08
N ASN A 400 13.59 6.77 -11.31
CA ASN A 400 14.32 5.55 -11.64
C ASN A 400 15.82 5.82 -11.75
N ALA A 401 16.63 4.83 -11.37
CA ALA A 401 18.09 4.93 -11.45
C ALA A 401 18.61 5.13 -12.87
N ASP A 402 17.80 4.81 -13.88
CA ASP A 402 18.11 5.00 -15.29
C ASP A 402 17.80 6.42 -15.79
N GLY A 403 17.38 7.34 -14.91
CA GLY A 403 17.05 8.74 -15.21
C GLY A 403 15.63 8.95 -15.76
N SER A 404 14.79 7.93 -15.80
CA SER A 404 13.37 8.09 -16.12
C SER A 404 12.53 8.46 -14.89
N LEU A 405 11.41 9.14 -15.14
CA LEU A 405 10.39 9.45 -14.13
C LEU A 405 9.15 8.66 -14.50
N SER A 406 8.63 7.82 -13.61
CA SER A 406 7.49 6.94 -13.92
C SER A 406 6.35 7.03 -12.92
N THR A 407 5.13 6.96 -13.42
CA THR A 407 3.88 6.92 -12.66
C THR A 407 2.90 5.98 -13.37
N ILE A 408 1.96 5.37 -12.64
CA ILE A 408 0.87 4.52 -13.17
C ILE A 408 1.34 3.52 -14.24
N GLY A 409 2.48 2.88 -13.99
CA GLY A 409 3.03 1.89 -14.89
C GLY A 409 3.90 2.40 -16.06
N ARG A 410 4.10 3.71 -16.23
CA ARG A 410 4.68 4.30 -17.46
C ARG A 410 5.60 5.49 -17.19
N CYS A 411 6.31 5.95 -18.20
CA CYS A 411 7.34 6.97 -18.10
C CYS A 411 6.88 8.33 -18.65
N LEU A 412 7.38 9.41 -18.05
CA LEU A 412 7.31 10.77 -18.58
C LEU A 412 8.10 10.83 -19.90
N ASP A 413 7.39 10.99 -21.01
CA ASP A 413 7.92 10.81 -22.37
C ASP A 413 7.77 12.08 -23.22
N VAL A 414 8.77 12.37 -24.04
CA VAL A 414 8.68 13.41 -25.07
C VAL A 414 8.13 12.79 -26.35
N ASP A 415 6.91 13.19 -26.75
CA ASP A 415 6.14 12.59 -27.85
C ASP A 415 6.99 12.31 -29.09
N GLY A 416 6.94 11.05 -29.54
CA GLY A 416 7.65 10.55 -30.71
C GLY A 416 9.17 10.63 -30.60
N ASN A 417 9.71 10.70 -29.37
CA ASN A 417 11.13 10.94 -29.09
C ASN A 417 11.63 12.26 -29.73
N GLY A 418 10.74 13.25 -29.85
CA GLY A 418 10.99 14.51 -30.54
C GLY A 418 12.04 15.38 -29.85
N THR A 419 12.66 16.29 -30.61
CA THR A 419 13.68 17.20 -30.08
C THR A 419 13.39 18.67 -30.38
N ALA A 420 12.26 19.00 -31.02
CA ALA A 420 11.95 20.37 -31.40
C ALA A 420 11.31 21.14 -30.25
N ASN A 421 11.47 22.46 -30.24
CA ASN A 421 10.69 23.33 -29.36
C ASN A 421 9.20 23.13 -29.64
N GLY A 422 8.41 22.93 -28.59
CA GLY A 422 6.98 22.74 -28.74
C GLY A 422 6.51 21.29 -28.75
N THR A 423 7.42 20.30 -28.81
CA THR A 423 7.02 18.89 -28.69
C THR A 423 6.39 18.66 -27.32
N GLU A 424 5.18 18.10 -27.32
CA GLU A 424 4.41 17.84 -26.10
C GLU A 424 5.04 16.68 -25.30
N VAL A 425 4.74 16.67 -24.00
CA VAL A 425 5.12 15.57 -23.10
C VAL A 425 3.88 14.72 -22.82
N GLU A 426 4.06 13.41 -22.78
CA GLU A 426 3.02 12.41 -22.60
C GLU A 426 3.45 11.32 -21.64
N LEU A 427 2.50 10.48 -21.27
CA LEU A 427 2.78 9.23 -20.59
C LEU A 427 2.90 8.12 -21.63
N TRP A 428 3.97 7.33 -21.55
CA TRP A 428 4.22 6.23 -22.49
C TRP A 428 4.91 5.05 -21.81
N ASP A 429 4.66 3.83 -22.30
CA ASP A 429 5.37 2.62 -21.90
C ASP A 429 6.90 2.85 -21.79
N CYS A 430 7.47 2.53 -20.63
CA CYS A 430 8.89 2.69 -20.38
C CYS A 430 9.70 1.77 -21.31
N ASN A 431 10.41 2.36 -22.28
CA ASN A 431 11.13 1.64 -23.34
C ASN A 431 12.62 2.04 -23.41
N GLY A 432 13.06 2.93 -22.51
CA GLY A 432 14.46 3.30 -22.33
C GLY A 432 15.01 4.28 -23.36
N VAL A 433 14.18 4.86 -24.23
CA VAL A 433 14.62 5.89 -25.19
C VAL A 433 15.04 7.19 -24.48
N GLY A 434 15.85 8.01 -25.16
CA GLY A 434 16.37 9.25 -24.58
C GLY A 434 15.30 10.31 -24.29
N GLY A 435 14.15 10.27 -24.98
CA GLY A 435 12.97 11.09 -24.69
C GLY A 435 12.35 10.84 -23.31
N GLN A 436 12.64 9.69 -22.68
CA GLN A 436 12.17 9.34 -21.33
C GLN A 436 13.13 9.75 -20.22
N LYS A 437 14.26 10.38 -20.57
CA LYS A 437 15.33 10.71 -19.63
C LYS A 437 15.23 12.16 -19.20
N TRP A 438 15.27 12.39 -17.89
CA TRP A 438 15.13 13.71 -17.28
C TRP A 438 16.19 13.91 -16.21
N VAL A 439 16.81 15.09 -16.21
CA VAL A 439 17.86 15.46 -15.27
C VAL A 439 17.48 16.81 -14.69
N GLN A 440 17.17 16.83 -13.39
CA GLN A 440 16.98 18.10 -12.71
C GLN A 440 18.30 18.87 -12.70
N GLN A 441 18.21 20.18 -12.90
CA GLN A 441 19.36 21.09 -12.92
C GLN A 441 19.34 21.96 -11.67
N ALA A 442 20.51 22.45 -11.24
CA ALA A 442 20.65 23.34 -10.08
C ALA A 442 19.80 24.63 -10.15
N ASP A 443 19.47 25.08 -11.36
CA ASP A 443 18.60 26.23 -11.56
C ASP A 443 17.10 25.90 -11.39
N GLY A 444 16.75 24.64 -11.14
CA GLY A 444 15.39 24.13 -10.99
C GLY A 444 14.73 23.70 -12.30
N SER A 445 15.45 23.70 -13.43
CA SER A 445 14.91 23.16 -14.69
C SER A 445 15.01 21.64 -14.76
N LEU A 446 14.04 21.00 -15.42
CA LEU A 446 14.06 19.57 -15.68
C LEU A 446 14.46 19.33 -17.13
N LEU A 447 15.75 19.02 -17.35
CA LEU A 447 16.36 18.90 -18.67
C LEU A 447 16.12 17.49 -19.24
N ASN A 448 15.72 17.40 -20.50
CA ASN A 448 15.83 16.18 -21.27
C ASN A 448 17.18 16.14 -22.02
N PRO A 449 18.13 15.24 -21.67
CA PRO A 449 19.48 15.25 -22.23
C PRO A 449 19.54 14.99 -23.74
N GLN A 450 18.60 14.22 -24.29
CA GLN A 450 18.57 13.91 -25.72
C GLN A 450 18.26 15.15 -26.57
N SER A 451 17.27 15.93 -26.16
CA SER A 451 16.84 17.13 -26.88
C SER A 451 17.66 18.38 -26.53
N GLY A 452 18.32 18.39 -25.36
CA GLY A 452 18.97 19.57 -24.80
C GLY A 452 17.98 20.66 -24.37
N ARG A 453 16.71 20.29 -24.13
CA ARG A 453 15.60 21.20 -23.80
C ARG A 453 15.00 20.86 -22.45
N CYS A 454 14.34 21.82 -21.85
CA CYS A 454 13.76 21.72 -20.52
C CYS A 454 12.24 21.50 -20.61
N LEU A 455 11.68 20.79 -19.61
CA LEU A 455 10.24 20.76 -19.37
C LEU A 455 9.74 22.20 -19.21
N ASP A 456 8.65 22.53 -19.89
CA ASP A 456 8.16 23.91 -20.06
C ASP A 456 6.65 23.94 -19.92
N SER A 457 6.18 24.86 -19.07
CA SER A 457 4.80 25.29 -19.12
C SER A 457 4.61 26.34 -20.22
N PRO A 458 3.81 26.07 -21.27
CA PRO A 458 3.70 26.95 -22.43
C PRO A 458 3.32 28.39 -22.07
N ASN A 459 4.17 29.34 -22.46
CA ASN A 459 3.97 30.77 -22.21
C ASN A 459 3.81 31.13 -20.72
N GLY A 460 4.28 30.28 -19.80
CA GLY A 460 4.12 30.46 -18.36
C GLY A 460 2.69 30.29 -17.86
N ALA A 461 1.84 29.53 -18.56
CA ALA A 461 0.50 29.21 -18.07
C ALA A 461 0.56 28.34 -16.79
N THR A 462 -0.41 28.50 -15.90
CA THR A 462 -0.45 27.77 -14.61
C THR A 462 -1.85 27.29 -14.24
N GLY A 463 -2.77 27.27 -15.22
CA GLY A 463 -4.11 26.76 -15.02
C GLY A 463 -4.10 25.23 -15.01
N ASN A 464 -5.01 24.62 -14.25
CA ASN A 464 -5.24 23.18 -14.32
C ASN A 464 -5.57 22.79 -15.76
N GLY A 465 -4.94 21.72 -16.25
CA GLY A 465 -5.07 21.31 -17.65
C GLY A 465 -4.03 21.90 -18.60
N THR A 466 -3.03 22.64 -18.09
CA THR A 466 -1.97 23.19 -18.94
C THR A 466 -1.05 22.07 -19.42
N ARG A 467 -1.17 21.68 -20.69
CA ARG A 467 -0.32 20.66 -21.32
C ARG A 467 1.15 21.08 -21.30
N LEU A 468 2.02 20.20 -20.78
CA LEU A 468 3.46 20.43 -20.73
C LEU A 468 4.13 20.04 -22.06
N ARG A 469 5.28 20.65 -22.32
CA ARG A 469 6.09 20.45 -23.52
C ARG A 469 7.57 20.58 -23.20
N ILE A 470 8.43 20.31 -24.18
CA ILE A 470 9.84 20.72 -24.13
C ILE A 470 10.07 22.05 -24.84
N TRP A 471 10.97 22.87 -24.29
CA TRP A 471 11.40 24.13 -24.86
C TRP A 471 12.85 24.45 -24.51
N ASP A 472 13.52 25.27 -25.32
CA ASP A 472 14.88 25.75 -25.03
C ASP A 472 14.94 26.31 -23.60
N CYS A 473 15.92 25.83 -22.84
CA CYS A 473 16.11 26.23 -21.45
C CYS A 473 16.41 27.74 -21.40
N ASN A 474 15.56 28.49 -20.72
CA ASN A 474 15.58 29.96 -20.70
C ASN A 474 15.57 30.56 -19.29
N GLY A 475 15.60 29.71 -18.26
CA GLY A 475 15.68 30.11 -16.85
C GLY A 475 14.42 30.77 -16.30
N SER A 476 13.33 30.86 -17.07
CA SER A 476 12.08 31.45 -16.62
C SER A 476 11.38 30.60 -15.57
N ALA A 477 10.46 31.22 -14.82
CA ALA A 477 9.62 30.54 -13.85
C ALA A 477 8.74 29.42 -14.47
N ALA A 478 8.50 29.48 -15.78
CA ALA A 478 7.72 28.46 -16.51
C ALA A 478 8.44 27.11 -16.64
N GLN A 479 9.75 27.10 -16.40
CA GLN A 479 10.62 25.94 -16.51
C GLN A 479 11.20 25.54 -15.15
N LYS A 480 10.54 25.91 -14.04
CA LYS A 480 10.97 25.55 -12.69
C LYS A 480 10.10 24.43 -12.18
N PHE A 481 10.71 23.26 -12.03
CA PHE A 481 10.11 22.03 -11.57
C PHE A 481 10.97 21.45 -10.45
N SER A 482 10.33 21.11 -9.35
CA SER A 482 10.92 20.36 -8.24
C SER A 482 10.53 18.90 -8.38
N VAL A 483 11.48 18.02 -8.65
CA VAL A 483 11.23 16.58 -8.62
C VAL A 483 11.33 16.15 -7.15
N ASP A 484 10.23 16.24 -6.42
CA ASP A 484 10.18 15.97 -4.98
C ASP A 484 10.11 14.46 -4.73
N GLY A 485 10.63 14.01 -3.59
CA GLY A 485 10.25 12.72 -3.02
C GLY A 485 11.08 12.32 -1.80
N GLY A 486 12.32 12.80 -1.69
CA GLY A 486 13.04 12.83 -0.42
C GLY A 486 12.74 14.11 0.38
N ALA A 487 13.15 14.19 1.64
CA ALA A 487 13.12 15.44 2.40
C ALA A 487 14.54 16.00 2.56
N PRO A 488 14.72 17.32 2.65
CA PRO A 488 16.02 17.89 2.97
C PRO A 488 16.50 17.42 4.34
N VAL A 489 17.75 16.98 4.44
CA VAL A 489 18.38 16.73 5.73
C VAL A 489 19.01 18.03 6.20
N ALA A 490 18.32 18.72 7.11
CA ALA A 490 18.79 19.99 7.65
C ALA A 490 20.03 19.78 8.51
N GLY A 491 21.13 20.46 8.17
CA GLY A 491 22.41 20.39 8.84
C GLY A 491 22.82 21.69 9.54
N PRO A 492 24.05 21.73 10.08
CA PRO A 492 24.59 22.87 10.80
C PRO A 492 24.57 24.17 9.97
N GLY A 493 24.23 25.28 10.61
CA GLY A 493 24.22 26.60 9.95
C GLY A 493 23.01 26.87 9.04
N GLY A 494 21.95 26.07 9.13
CA GLY A 494 20.77 26.21 8.28
C GLY A 494 20.99 25.73 6.84
N LYS A 495 21.99 24.87 6.65
CA LYS A 495 22.38 24.25 5.38
C LYS A 495 21.71 22.88 5.25
N CYS A 496 21.79 22.28 4.07
CA CYS A 496 21.26 20.95 3.79
C CYS A 496 22.40 20.00 3.42
N VAL A 497 22.22 18.70 3.70
CA VAL A 497 23.09 17.64 3.19
C VAL A 497 22.88 17.55 1.68
N ASP A 498 23.99 17.61 0.94
CA ASP A 498 24.02 17.88 -0.50
C ASP A 498 25.03 16.95 -1.18
N VAL A 499 24.69 16.41 -2.35
CA VAL A 499 25.65 15.70 -3.20
C VAL A 499 26.31 16.70 -4.13
N ALA A 500 27.64 16.80 -4.09
CA ALA A 500 28.38 17.78 -4.86
C ALA A 500 28.29 17.54 -6.38
N ALA A 501 28.28 18.64 -7.14
CA ALA A 501 28.33 18.70 -8.61
C ALA A 501 27.03 18.29 -9.33
N ASP A 502 25.90 18.84 -8.86
CA ASP A 502 24.62 18.98 -9.57
C ASP A 502 24.10 17.65 -10.16
N ASP A 503 23.61 16.77 -9.28
CA ASP A 503 22.72 15.65 -9.63
C ASP A 503 23.27 14.52 -10.53
N THR A 504 24.58 14.48 -10.84
CA THR A 504 25.13 13.40 -11.68
C THR A 504 25.09 12.01 -11.02
N GLY A 505 24.86 11.98 -9.70
CA GLY A 505 24.53 10.79 -8.93
C GLY A 505 25.55 9.66 -9.06
N THR A 506 26.83 9.91 -9.32
CA THR A 506 27.83 8.83 -9.53
C THR A 506 28.41 8.30 -8.22
N ASP A 507 28.87 7.04 -8.24
CA ASP A 507 29.64 6.46 -7.13
C ASP A 507 30.89 7.30 -6.82
N GLY A 508 31.08 7.62 -5.55
CA GLY A 508 32.18 8.45 -5.06
C GLY A 508 31.90 9.96 -5.11
N ALA A 509 30.69 10.37 -5.50
CA ALA A 509 30.31 11.78 -5.43
C ALA A 509 30.37 12.26 -3.97
N ALA A 510 30.99 13.43 -3.76
CA ALA A 510 31.19 13.97 -2.42
C ALA A 510 29.86 14.36 -1.79
N VAL A 511 29.68 14.08 -0.50
CA VAL A 511 28.56 14.64 0.26
C VAL A 511 29.03 15.83 1.10
N GLN A 512 28.31 16.94 1.04
CA GLN A 512 28.71 18.23 1.59
C GLN A 512 27.54 18.98 2.25
N LEU A 513 27.83 20.15 2.83
CA LEU A 513 26.82 21.15 3.18
C LEU A 513 26.65 22.16 2.05
N TRP A 514 25.39 22.49 1.75
CA TRP A 514 25.04 23.55 0.80
C TRP A 514 23.81 24.34 1.26
N ASP A 515 23.56 25.50 0.65
CA ASP A 515 22.32 26.25 0.90
C ASP A 515 21.12 25.39 0.52
N CYS A 516 20.16 25.28 1.44
CA CYS A 516 18.96 24.49 1.22
C CYS A 516 18.18 25.00 0.01
N GLN A 517 17.97 24.12 -0.95
CA GLN A 517 17.22 24.36 -2.18
C GLN A 517 16.04 23.42 -2.19
N SER A 518 14.83 23.96 -2.31
CA SER A 518 13.60 23.17 -2.33
C SER A 518 13.35 22.47 -3.67
N TRP A 519 14.37 22.41 -4.54
CA TRP A 519 14.27 21.92 -5.92
C TRP A 519 15.51 21.16 -6.38
N ALA A 520 16.38 20.72 -5.46
CA ALA A 520 17.63 20.07 -5.80
C ALA A 520 17.55 18.60 -5.35
N VAL A 521 17.38 17.64 -6.27
CA VAL A 521 17.23 16.21 -5.91
C VAL A 521 18.40 15.73 -5.05
N ASP A 522 19.63 16.15 -5.36
CA ASP A 522 20.85 15.93 -4.58
C ASP A 522 20.79 16.39 -3.10
N GLN A 523 19.80 17.20 -2.72
CA GLN A 523 19.53 17.58 -1.33
C GLN A 523 18.32 16.89 -0.70
N HIS A 524 17.53 16.16 -1.47
CA HIS A 524 16.32 15.47 -1.00
C HIS A 524 16.60 13.99 -0.77
N TRP A 525 16.60 13.59 0.50
CA TRP A 525 16.97 12.25 0.91
C TRP A 525 15.75 11.45 1.35
N TYR A 526 15.63 10.23 0.85
CA TYR A 526 14.65 9.25 1.30
C TYR A 526 15.21 8.47 2.48
N HIS A 527 14.49 8.48 3.60
CA HIS A 527 14.80 7.61 4.74
C HIS A 527 14.12 6.26 4.54
N ARG A 528 14.92 5.21 4.35
CA ARG A 528 14.44 3.87 4.05
C ARG A 528 14.22 3.06 5.33
N SER A 529 13.29 2.11 5.27
CA SER A 529 12.99 1.21 6.39
C SER A 529 14.17 0.32 6.80
N ASP A 530 15.13 0.13 5.90
CA ASP A 530 16.37 -0.58 6.15
C ASP A 530 17.44 0.27 6.85
N GLY A 531 17.12 1.53 7.20
CA GLY A 531 17.99 2.48 7.88
C GLY A 531 18.97 3.22 6.97
N SER A 532 18.87 3.08 5.65
CA SER A 532 19.66 3.90 4.72
C SER A 532 19.02 5.26 4.45
N LEU A 533 19.84 6.24 4.08
CA LEU A 533 19.41 7.48 3.43
C LEU A 533 19.82 7.41 1.97
N SER A 534 18.90 7.65 1.04
CA SER A 534 19.21 7.61 -0.39
C SER A 534 18.78 8.85 -1.12
N THR A 535 19.55 9.25 -2.14
CA THR A 535 19.16 10.21 -3.17
C THR A 535 19.79 9.80 -4.50
N LEU A 536 19.24 10.26 -5.63
CA LEU A 536 19.78 9.96 -6.97
C LEU A 536 20.04 8.46 -7.24
N GLY A 537 19.17 7.59 -6.68
CA GLY A 537 19.29 6.14 -6.81
C GLY A 537 20.39 5.47 -5.97
N ARG A 538 21.09 6.21 -5.11
CA ARG A 538 22.25 5.75 -4.33
C ARG A 538 22.13 6.12 -2.85
N CYS A 539 23.01 5.59 -2.02
CA CYS A 539 22.95 5.72 -0.56
C CYS A 539 24.03 6.67 -0.03
N LEU A 540 23.73 7.36 1.07
CA LEU A 540 24.71 8.05 1.90
C LEU A 540 25.65 7.01 2.51
N ASP A 541 26.88 6.99 2.05
CA ASP A 541 27.89 5.98 2.36
C ASP A 541 29.06 6.58 3.15
N VAL A 542 29.72 5.75 3.96
CA VAL A 542 30.96 6.10 4.64
C VAL A 542 32.10 5.46 3.84
N ASP A 543 32.95 6.28 3.22
CA ASP A 543 33.96 5.85 2.26
C ASP A 543 34.72 4.59 2.72
N GLY A 544 34.72 3.58 1.84
CA GLY A 544 35.37 2.29 2.08
C GLY A 544 34.81 1.50 3.27
N ASN A 545 33.58 1.79 3.70
CA ASN A 545 32.96 1.25 4.91
C ASN A 545 33.79 1.55 6.17
N GLY A 546 34.50 2.68 6.18
CA GLY A 546 35.45 3.05 7.21
C GLY A 546 34.81 3.28 8.59
N THR A 547 35.62 3.19 9.64
CA THR A 547 35.17 3.41 11.04
C THR A 547 36.06 4.38 11.80
N ALA A 548 36.97 5.09 11.13
CA ALA A 548 37.87 6.04 11.79
C ALA A 548 37.22 7.44 11.87
N ASN A 549 37.60 8.22 12.88
CA ASN A 549 37.32 9.65 12.89
C ASN A 549 37.95 10.30 11.66
N GLY A 550 37.18 11.08 10.93
CA GLY A 550 37.69 11.75 9.75
C GLY A 550 37.35 11.08 8.43
N THR A 551 36.84 9.84 8.44
CA THR A 551 36.40 9.17 7.20
C THR A 551 35.27 9.98 6.58
N GLU A 552 35.44 10.36 5.32
CA GLU A 552 34.47 11.17 4.58
C GLU A 552 33.22 10.35 4.25
N VAL A 553 32.11 11.05 4.01
CA VAL A 553 30.91 10.44 3.45
C VAL A 553 30.79 10.76 1.96
N GLU A 554 30.21 9.82 1.23
CA GLU A 554 30.05 9.88 -0.22
C GLU A 554 28.69 9.33 -0.65
N LEU A 555 28.36 9.48 -1.92
CA LEU A 555 27.24 8.81 -2.55
C LEU A 555 27.76 7.51 -3.19
N TRP A 556 27.12 6.38 -2.89
CA TRP A 556 27.51 5.07 -3.43
C TRP A 556 26.30 4.17 -3.66
N ASP A 557 26.39 3.27 -4.65
CA ASP A 557 25.40 2.22 -4.91
C ASP A 557 24.94 1.53 -3.62
N CYS A 558 23.62 1.51 -3.40
CA CYS A 558 23.03 0.90 -2.22
C CYS A 558 23.28 -0.62 -2.21
N ASN A 559 24.15 -1.08 -1.32
CA ASN A 559 24.62 -2.47 -1.26
C ASN A 559 24.37 -3.12 0.12
N GLY A 560 23.75 -2.37 1.05
CA GLY A 560 23.32 -2.88 2.34
C GLY A 560 24.41 -3.00 3.40
N VAL A 561 25.64 -2.53 3.14
CA VAL A 561 26.72 -2.53 4.13
C VAL A 561 26.42 -1.59 5.31
N GLY A 562 27.07 -1.81 6.45
CA GLY A 562 26.81 -1.05 7.66
C GLY A 562 27.19 0.44 7.57
N GLY A 563 28.12 0.81 6.69
CA GLY A 563 28.47 2.20 6.36
C GLY A 563 27.32 3.00 5.76
N GLN A 564 26.33 2.34 5.16
CA GLN A 564 25.14 2.97 4.58
C GLN A 564 23.99 3.12 5.58
N LYS A 565 24.17 2.70 6.83
CA LYS A 565 23.11 2.68 7.85
C LYS A 565 23.22 3.89 8.76
N TRP A 566 22.11 4.59 8.94
CA TRP A 566 22.02 5.83 9.70
C TRP A 566 20.79 5.82 10.61
N VAL A 567 20.96 6.27 11.85
CA VAL A 567 19.91 6.31 12.85
C VAL A 567 19.85 7.70 13.46
N GLN A 568 18.74 8.40 13.24
CA GLN A 568 18.49 9.68 13.87
C GLN A 568 18.30 9.49 15.39
N GLN A 569 19.13 10.19 16.17
CA GLN A 569 19.09 10.17 17.62
C GLN A 569 18.18 11.28 18.17
N ALA A 570 17.70 11.10 19.40
CA ALA A 570 16.85 12.09 20.08
C ALA A 570 17.54 13.45 20.29
N ASP A 571 18.87 13.47 20.31
CA ASP A 571 19.65 14.71 20.43
C ASP A 571 19.83 15.43 19.07
N GLY A 572 19.29 14.88 17.98
CA GLY A 572 19.41 15.41 16.62
C GLY A 572 20.70 15.03 15.91
N SER A 573 21.50 14.11 16.44
CA SER A 573 22.63 13.53 15.70
C SER A 573 22.20 12.39 14.78
N LEU A 574 22.92 12.22 13.67
CA LEU A 574 22.71 11.10 12.76
C LEU A 574 23.84 10.08 12.96
N LEU A 575 23.55 9.00 13.68
CA LEU A 575 24.51 7.97 14.07
C LEU A 575 24.65 6.91 12.98
N ASN A 576 25.87 6.55 12.60
CA ASN A 576 26.16 5.33 11.87
C ASN A 576 26.44 4.17 12.87
N PRO A 577 25.56 3.14 12.97
CA PRO A 577 25.69 2.10 13.99
C PRO A 577 26.95 1.24 13.86
N GLN A 578 27.47 1.05 12.65
CA GLN A 578 28.66 0.25 12.41
C GLN A 578 29.92 0.90 12.99
N SER A 579 30.09 2.20 12.74
CA SER A 579 31.25 2.96 13.21
C SER A 579 31.10 3.48 14.64
N GLY A 580 29.87 3.54 15.16
CA GLY A 580 29.55 4.17 16.44
C GLY A 580 29.74 5.70 16.44
N ARG A 581 29.79 6.31 15.25
CA ARG A 581 30.10 7.73 15.03
C ARG A 581 28.96 8.47 14.36
N CYS A 582 28.95 9.78 14.52
CA CYS A 582 27.92 10.66 14.01
C CYS A 582 28.39 11.37 12.74
N LEU A 583 27.45 11.69 11.84
CA LEU A 583 27.68 12.62 10.74
C LEU A 583 28.14 13.97 11.32
N ASP A 584 29.21 14.52 10.77
CA ASP A 584 29.97 15.64 11.32
C ASP A 584 30.32 16.63 10.23
N SER A 585 30.03 17.91 10.49
CA SER A 585 30.65 19.00 9.76
C SER A 585 32.05 19.31 10.33
N PRO A 586 33.13 19.16 9.55
CA PRO A 586 34.49 19.29 10.05
C PRO A 586 34.75 20.62 10.75
N ASN A 587 35.21 20.54 12.01
CA ASN A 587 35.56 21.71 12.84
C ASN A 587 34.41 22.73 13.00
N GLY A 588 33.14 22.30 12.82
CA GLY A 588 31.98 23.17 12.89
C GLY A 588 31.86 24.15 11.72
N ALA A 589 32.44 23.84 10.56
CA ALA A 589 32.27 24.65 9.36
C ALA A 589 30.80 24.64 8.86
N THR A 590 30.36 25.75 8.27
CA THR A 590 28.97 25.90 7.77
C THR A 590 28.91 26.55 6.39
N GLY A 591 30.06 26.64 5.72
CA GLY A 591 30.12 27.19 4.36
C GLY A 591 29.63 26.19 3.32
N ASN A 592 29.08 26.68 2.21
CA ASN A 592 28.77 25.85 1.05
C ASN A 592 30.05 25.14 0.56
N GLY A 593 29.94 23.86 0.25
CA GLY A 593 31.06 23.02 -0.15
C GLY A 593 31.79 22.34 1.01
N THR A 594 31.28 22.44 2.24
CA THR A 594 31.90 21.78 3.41
C THR A 594 31.67 20.27 3.30
N ARG A 595 32.72 19.49 2.95
CA ARG A 595 32.65 18.03 2.85
C ARG A 595 32.35 17.40 4.20
N LEU A 596 31.34 16.55 4.26
CA LEU A 596 30.91 15.87 5.47
C LEU A 596 31.74 14.62 5.73
N ARG A 597 31.76 14.19 7.00
CA ARG A 597 32.53 13.03 7.46
C ARG A 597 31.85 12.38 8.66
N ILE A 598 32.39 11.27 9.14
CA ILE A 598 32.04 10.72 10.46
C ILE A 598 33.04 11.15 11.54
N TRP A 599 32.52 11.40 12.74
CA TRP A 599 33.31 11.72 13.93
C TRP A 599 32.64 11.21 15.20
N ASP A 600 33.42 11.01 16.27
CA ASP A 600 32.89 10.65 17.59
C ASP A 600 31.76 11.61 17.99
N CYS A 601 30.62 11.03 18.39
CA CYS A 601 29.45 11.79 18.77
C CYS A 601 29.77 12.65 20.01
N ASN A 602 29.72 13.96 19.87
CA ASN A 602 30.16 14.94 20.87
C ASN A 602 29.08 15.97 21.24
N GLY A 603 27.88 15.85 20.66
CA GLY A 603 26.73 16.69 20.97
C GLY A 603 26.82 18.14 20.48
N SER A 604 27.89 18.50 19.78
CA SER A 604 28.08 19.85 19.25
C SER A 604 27.08 20.19 18.15
N ALA A 605 26.94 21.48 17.86
CA ALA A 605 26.11 21.97 16.75
C ALA A 605 26.58 21.45 15.38
N ALA A 606 27.84 21.04 15.24
CA ALA A 606 28.42 20.49 14.02
C ALA A 606 27.86 19.10 13.63
N GLN A 607 27.19 18.44 14.58
CA GLN A 607 26.64 17.09 14.42
C GLN A 607 25.11 17.07 14.50
N LYS A 608 24.45 18.23 14.35
CA LYS A 608 22.99 18.32 14.37
C LYS A 608 22.46 18.24 12.94
N PHE A 609 21.92 17.08 12.61
CA PHE A 609 21.32 16.74 11.33
C PHE A 609 19.90 16.22 11.56
N ARG A 610 18.91 16.89 10.99
CA ARG A 610 17.51 16.57 11.17
C ARG A 610 16.94 16.04 9.86
N LEU A 611 16.48 14.79 9.89
CA LEU A 611 15.61 14.23 8.86
C LEU A 611 14.27 14.98 8.91
N GLY A 612 13.79 15.39 7.74
CA GLY A 612 12.52 16.11 7.55
C GLY A 612 11.30 15.28 7.89
#